data_AF-A0A8C7XFF5-F1
#
_entry.id   AF-A0A8C7XFF5-F1
#
_cell.length_a   1.000
_cell.length_b   1.000
_cell.length_c   1.000
_cell.angle_alpha   90.00
_cell.angle_beta   90.00
_cell.angle_gamma   90.00
#
_symmetry.space_group_name_H-M   'P 1'
#
loop_
_entity.id
_entity.type
_entity.pdbx_description
1 polymer ?
#
loop_
_entity_poly.entity_id
_entity_poly.type
_entity_poly.pdbx_seq_one_letter_code
_entity_poly.pdbx_strand_id
1 'polypeptide(L)'
;MDPEHLYPKIQPVRLREKYLVKYSEIRSPEQRQRYKNDFNAEYSEYRALHARIEGITRQFTVLDNQLKRLTSEDRERHRRRSSGDGAPLFVLQTNPNYSQEKNRCEYLHNKLAHIKKLIAEFDQQQL
;
A
#
# COMPACT_ATOMS: atom_id res chain seq x y z
N MET A 1 4.35 12.22 17.73
CA MET A 1 5.22 11.52 16.77
C MET A 1 4.34 11.10 15.63
N ASP A 2 4.45 11.81 14.52
CA ASP A 2 3.62 11.61 13.33
C ASP A 2 4.01 10.29 12.65
N PRO A 3 3.11 9.30 12.51
CA PRO A 3 3.45 8.00 11.93
C PRO A 3 3.96 8.08 10.48
N GLU A 4 3.83 9.23 9.81
CA GLU A 4 4.40 9.47 8.48
C GLU A 4 5.94 9.47 8.44
N HIS A 5 6.64 9.71 9.55
CA HIS A 5 8.10 9.86 9.56
C HIS A 5 8.88 8.57 9.79
N LEU A 6 8.20 7.46 10.12
CA LEU A 6 8.85 6.17 10.41
C LEU A 6 9.04 5.29 9.16
N TYR A 7 8.55 5.73 8.01
CA TYR A 7 8.68 5.02 6.75
C TYR A 7 9.69 5.74 5.85
N PRO A 8 10.58 5.03 5.13
CA PRO A 8 11.32 5.67 4.06
C PRO A 8 10.30 6.32 3.12
N LYS A 9 10.45 7.63 2.88
CA LYS A 9 9.71 8.34 1.84
C LYS A 9 10.07 7.65 0.52
N ILE A 10 9.28 6.64 0.15
CA ILE A 10 9.28 6.15 -1.22
C ILE A 10 8.75 7.34 -1.99
N GLN A 11 9.68 8.04 -2.65
CA GLN A 11 9.35 9.11 -3.58
C GLN A 11 8.24 8.56 -4.47
N PRO A 12 7.10 9.26 -4.64
CA PRO A 12 6.03 8.82 -5.51
C PRO A 12 6.59 8.83 -6.92
N VAL A 13 7.18 7.72 -7.33
CA VAL A 13 7.62 7.51 -8.70
C VAL A 13 6.34 7.38 -9.48
N ARG A 14 6.00 8.52 -10.09
CA ARG A 14 4.96 8.80 -11.05
C ARG A 14 4.87 7.68 -12.09
N LEU A 15 4.23 6.57 -11.72
CA LEU A 15 3.78 5.54 -12.66
C LEU A 15 2.64 6.19 -13.43
N ARG A 16 3.04 6.95 -14.45
CA ARG A 16 2.19 7.65 -15.41
C ARG A 16 0.95 6.82 -15.68
N GLU A 17 -0.16 7.40 -15.27
CA GLU A 17 -1.39 6.70 -14.95
C GLU A 17 -2.08 6.22 -16.24
N LYS A 18 -1.59 5.12 -16.82
CA LYS A 18 -2.20 4.49 -18.00
C LYS A 18 -3.70 4.21 -17.79
N TYR A 19 -4.12 4.02 -16.53
CA TYR A 19 -5.52 3.88 -16.18
C TYR A 19 -6.33 5.17 -16.33
N LEU A 20 -5.75 6.37 -16.16
CA LEU A 20 -6.47 7.62 -16.40
C LEU A 20 -6.85 7.79 -17.88
N VAL A 21 -6.01 7.29 -18.78
CA VAL A 21 -6.30 7.29 -20.23
C VAL A 21 -7.32 6.20 -20.57
N LYS A 22 -7.24 5.04 -19.93
CA LYS A 22 -8.16 3.90 -20.18
C LYS A 22 -9.56 4.14 -19.62
N TYR A 23 -9.66 4.72 -18.43
CA TYR A 23 -10.91 4.97 -17.73
C TYR A 23 -11.23 6.47 -17.80
N SER A 24 -11.96 6.85 -18.84
CA SER A 24 -12.47 8.20 -19.03
C SER A 24 -13.88 8.35 -18.45
N GLU A 25 -14.41 9.57 -18.50
CA GLU A 25 -15.80 9.86 -18.15
C GLU A 25 -16.78 8.84 -18.76
N ILE A 26 -17.70 8.36 -17.92
CA ILE A 26 -18.71 7.38 -18.31
C ILE A 26 -19.84 8.12 -19.02
N ARG A 27 -20.22 7.63 -20.21
CA ARG A 27 -21.29 8.23 -21.02
C ARG A 27 -22.46 7.28 -21.28
N SER A 28 -22.37 6.04 -20.83
CA SER A 28 -23.44 5.06 -21.01
C SER A 28 -23.53 4.05 -19.86
N PRO A 29 -24.72 3.48 -19.60
CA PRO A 29 -24.90 2.43 -18.60
C PRO A 29 -24.06 1.17 -18.88
N GLU A 30 -23.83 0.83 -20.14
CA GLU A 30 -23.00 -0.32 -20.53
C GLU A 30 -21.53 -0.08 -20.18
N GLN A 31 -21.02 1.14 -20.41
CA GLN A 31 -19.67 1.54 -20.00
C GLN A 31 -19.53 1.50 -18.49
N ARG A 32 -20.54 1.99 -17.75
CA ARG A 32 -20.59 1.91 -16.28
C ARG A 32 -20.49 0.47 -15.79
N GLN A 33 -21.25 -0.44 -16.38
CA GLN A 33 -21.25 -1.85 -15.99
C GLN A 33 -19.90 -2.51 -16.28
N ARG A 34 -19.25 -2.19 -17.41
CA ARG A 34 -17.89 -2.65 -17.71
C ARG A 34 -16.89 -2.17 -16.67
N TYR A 35 -16.94 -0.89 -16.27
CA TYR A 35 -16.04 -0.33 -15.27
C TYR A 35 -16.23 -0.99 -13.90
N LYS A 36 -17.48 -1.29 -13.53
CA LYS A 36 -17.81 -2.05 -12.31
C LYS A 36 -17.23 -3.47 -12.36
N ASN A 37 -17.33 -4.15 -13.49
CA ASN A 37 -16.77 -5.50 -13.65
C ASN A 37 -15.24 -5.49 -13.56
N ASP A 38 -14.58 -4.55 -14.24
CA ASP A 38 -13.14 -4.33 -14.16
C ASP A 38 -12.67 -4.04 -12.72
N PHE A 39 -13.40 -3.18 -12.00
CA PHE A 39 -13.15 -2.89 -10.60
C PHE A 39 -13.20 -4.17 -9.76
N ASN A 40 -14.27 -4.95 -9.89
CA ASN A 40 -14.46 -6.17 -9.11
C ASN A 40 -13.40 -7.24 -9.40
N ALA A 41 -12.96 -7.35 -10.66
CA ALA A 41 -11.93 -8.30 -11.06
C ALA A 41 -10.58 -8.04 -10.36
N GLU A 42 -10.22 -6.77 -10.18
CA GLU A 42 -8.94 -6.37 -9.57
C GLU A 42 -9.04 -6.06 -8.06
N TYR A 43 -10.26 -5.92 -7.53
CA TYR A 43 -10.49 -5.63 -6.11
C TYR A 43 -10.00 -6.74 -5.18
N SER A 44 -10.11 -8.00 -5.61
CA SER A 44 -9.61 -9.16 -4.85
C SER A 44 -8.09 -9.13 -4.69
N GLU A 45 -7.36 -8.79 -5.76
CA GLU A 45 -5.89 -8.61 -5.74
C GLU A 45 -5.51 -7.46 -4.79
N TYR A 46 -6.19 -6.32 -4.91
CA TYR A 46 -5.96 -5.18 -4.02
C TYR A 46 -6.16 -5.55 -2.54
N ARG A 47 -7.27 -6.23 -2.21
CA ARG A 47 -7.58 -6.66 -0.84
C ARG A 47 -6.51 -7.58 -0.26
N ALA A 48 -6.03 -8.54 -1.07
CA ALA A 48 -4.99 -9.48 -0.64
C ALA A 48 -3.66 -8.76 -0.39
N LEU A 49 -3.23 -7.89 -1.30
CA LEU A 49 -2.01 -7.09 -1.15
C LEU A 49 -2.08 -6.15 0.04
N HIS A 50 -3.21 -5.46 0.23
CA HIS A 50 -3.43 -4.56 1.35
C HIS A 50 -3.31 -5.29 2.69
N ALA A 51 -3.98 -6.43 2.83
CA ALA A 51 -3.92 -7.22 4.06
C ALA A 51 -2.49 -7.71 4.36
N ARG A 52 -1.72 -8.09 3.34
CA ARG A 52 -0.32 -8.49 3.50
C ARG A 52 0.56 -7.33 3.96
N ILE A 53 0.42 -6.15 3.34
CA ILE A 53 1.17 -4.94 3.71
C ILE A 53 0.81 -4.49 5.13
N GLU A 54 -0.47 -4.52 5.50
CA GLU A 54 -0.92 -4.21 6.87
C GLU A 54 -0.35 -5.19 7.89
N GLY A 55 -0.31 -6.50 7.56
CA GLY A 55 0.29 -7.51 8.42
C GLY A 55 1.77 -7.25 8.70
N ILE A 56 2.54 -6.93 7.67
CA ILE A 56 3.96 -6.56 7.78
C ILE A 56 4.11 -5.29 8.64
N THR A 57 3.31 -4.26 8.36
CA THR A 57 3.32 -2.98 9.10
C THR A 57 2.99 -3.17 10.59
N ARG A 58 2.06 -4.08 10.91
CA ARG A 58 1.71 -4.41 12.29
C ARG A 58 2.86 -5.10 13.01
N GLN A 59 3.56 -6.04 12.35
CA GLN A 59 4.74 -6.69 12.93
C GLN A 59 5.84 -5.67 13.26
N PHE A 60 6.07 -4.69 12.37
CA PHE A 60 6.98 -3.57 12.63
C PHE A 60 6.57 -2.76 13.85
N THR A 61 5.29 -2.40 13.94
CA THR A 61 4.78 -1.60 15.05
C THR A 61 4.93 -2.33 16.39
N VAL A 62 4.72 -3.65 16.42
CA VAL A 62 4.93 -4.47 17.63
C VAL A 62 6.41 -4.50 18.01
N LEU A 63 7.31 -4.73 17.05
CA LEU A 63 8.76 -4.76 17.29
C LEU A 63 9.29 -3.38 17.75
N ASP A 64 8.84 -2.30 17.14
CA ASP A 64 9.21 -0.93 17.51
C ASP A 64 8.75 -0.57 18.93
N ASN A 65 7.52 -0.96 19.30
CA ASN A 65 7.03 -0.78 20.65
C ASN A 65 7.79 -1.64 21.68
N GLN A 66 8.17 -2.86 21.33
CA GLN A 66 9.04 -3.69 22.19
C GLN A 66 10.41 -3.03 22.39
N LEU A 67 11.02 -2.50 21.33
CA LEU A 67 12.32 -1.81 21.40
C LEU A 67 12.25 -0.54 22.24
N LYS A 68 11.16 0.24 22.14
CA LYS A 68 10.94 1.45 22.95
C LYS A 68 10.77 1.15 24.44
N ARG A 69 10.27 -0.04 24.79
CA ARG A 69 10.09 -0.48 26.18
C ARG A 69 11.37 -1.02 26.82
N LEU A 70 12.43 -1.28 26.04
CA LEU A 70 13.73 -1.68 26.56
C LEU A 70 14.47 -0.50 27.18
N THR A 71 15.23 -0.76 28.25
CA THR A 71 16.16 0.20 28.86
C THR A 71 17.30 0.55 27.88
N SER A 72 18.01 1.66 28.09
CA SER A 72 19.12 2.05 27.21
C SER A 72 20.22 0.97 27.11
N GLU A 73 20.49 0.25 28.20
CA GLU A 73 21.45 -0.87 28.21
C GLU A 73 20.93 -2.10 27.45
N ASP A 74 19.64 -2.41 27.54
CA ASP A 74 19.04 -3.51 26.79
C ASP A 74 18.89 -3.20 25.30
N ARG A 75 18.63 -1.94 24.94
CA ARG A 75 18.68 -1.47 23.54
C ARG A 75 20.08 -1.58 22.99
N GLU A 76 21.11 -1.25 23.77
CA GLU A 76 22.49 -1.34 23.33
C GLU A 76 22.96 -2.81 23.23
N ARG A 77 22.50 -3.68 24.12
CA ARG A 77 22.73 -5.14 24.06
C ARG A 77 21.99 -5.77 22.88
N HIS A 78 20.74 -5.40 22.63
CA HIS A 78 19.97 -5.83 21.47
C HIS A 78 20.59 -5.30 20.19
N ARG A 79 21.03 -4.04 20.16
CA ARG A 79 21.74 -3.44 19.05
C ARG A 79 23.02 -4.22 18.76
N ARG A 80 23.89 -4.44 19.75
CA ARG A 80 25.12 -5.24 19.60
C ARG A 80 24.88 -6.69 19.18
N ARG A 81 23.77 -7.31 19.60
CA ARG A 81 23.34 -8.65 19.12
C ARG A 81 22.79 -8.63 17.69
N SER A 82 22.13 -7.53 17.29
CA SER A 82 21.66 -7.27 15.93
C SER A 82 22.68 -6.55 15.04
N SER A 83 23.86 -6.20 15.58
CA SER A 83 24.97 -5.50 14.90
C SER A 83 25.77 -6.43 13.98
N GLY A 84 25.16 -7.47 13.45
CA GLY A 84 25.51 -7.97 12.13
C GLY A 84 24.63 -7.26 11.11
N ASP A 85 24.95 -6.00 10.79
CA ASP A 85 24.46 -5.23 9.62
C ASP A 85 22.98 -5.41 9.19
N GLY A 86 22.06 -5.62 10.14
CA GLY A 86 20.84 -6.35 9.84
C GLY A 86 19.49 -5.66 10.09
N ALA A 87 19.42 -4.47 10.70
CA ALA A 87 18.11 -3.93 11.11
C ALA A 87 17.22 -3.45 9.94
N PRO A 88 17.74 -2.71 8.93
CA PRO A 88 17.01 -2.49 7.68
C PRO A 88 17.02 -3.74 6.79
N LEU A 89 18.05 -4.57 6.95
CA LEU A 89 18.23 -5.78 6.15
C LEU A 89 17.15 -6.81 6.48
N PHE A 90 16.79 -7.05 7.74
CA PHE A 90 15.79 -8.04 8.14
C PHE A 90 14.43 -7.81 7.46
N VAL A 91 14.06 -6.55 7.21
CA VAL A 91 12.85 -6.16 6.46
C VAL A 91 12.94 -6.52 4.98
N LEU A 92 14.10 -6.27 4.38
CA LEU A 92 14.40 -6.62 2.99
C LEU A 92 14.66 -8.13 2.81
N GLN A 93 15.15 -8.80 3.84
CA GLN A 93 15.50 -10.22 3.88
C GLN A 93 14.25 -11.09 4.10
N THR A 94 13.26 -10.59 4.84
CA THR A 94 11.99 -11.30 5.09
C THR A 94 10.99 -11.16 3.94
N ASN A 95 11.08 -10.11 3.12
CA ASN A 95 10.29 -9.99 1.90
C ASN A 95 11.04 -9.20 0.82
N PRO A 96 11.83 -9.86 -0.05
CA PRO A 96 12.46 -9.20 -1.21
C PRO A 96 11.43 -8.54 -2.15
N ASN A 97 10.17 -9.00 -2.11
CA ASN A 97 9.08 -8.47 -2.91
C ASN A 97 8.29 -7.34 -2.23
N TYR A 98 8.56 -6.98 -0.97
CA TYR A 98 7.74 -6.00 -0.23
C TYR A 98 7.62 -4.66 -0.97
N SER A 99 8.72 -4.16 -1.52
CA SER A 99 8.72 -2.91 -2.30
C SER A 99 7.83 -3.01 -3.55
N GLN A 100 7.89 -4.15 -4.25
CA GLN A 100 7.07 -4.39 -5.45
C GLN A 100 5.58 -4.54 -5.09
N GLU A 101 5.26 -5.29 -4.03
CA GLU A 101 3.90 -5.48 -3.53
C GLU A 101 3.29 -4.17 -3.05
N LYS A 102 4.08 -3.33 -2.36
CA LYS A 102 3.67 -1.99 -1.94
C LYS A 102 3.35 -1.09 -3.13
N ASN A 103 4.25 -1.03 -4.12
CA ASN A 103 4.02 -0.25 -5.34
C ASN A 103 2.78 -0.74 -6.11
N ARG A 104 2.57 -2.06 -6.18
CA ARG A 104 1.39 -2.66 -6.81
C ARG A 104 0.10 -2.33 -6.05
N CYS A 105 0.13 -2.40 -4.73
CA CYS A 105 -1.01 -2.04 -3.89
C CYS A 105 -1.39 -0.56 -4.06
N GLU A 106 -0.41 0.33 -4.08
CA GLU A 106 -0.64 1.78 -4.30
C GLU A 106 -1.22 2.04 -5.69
N TYR A 107 -0.67 1.39 -6.73
CA TYR A 107 -1.21 1.47 -8.08
C TYR A 107 -2.67 1.02 -8.15
N LEU A 108 -3.00 -0.14 -7.55
CA LEU A 108 -4.36 -0.66 -7.51
C LEU A 108 -5.28 0.26 -6.71
N HIS A 109 -4.82 0.81 -5.59
CA HIS A 109 -5.59 1.76 -4.79
C HIS A 109 -6.01 2.98 -5.63
N ASN A 110 -5.05 3.63 -6.29
CA ASN A 110 -5.32 4.83 -7.09
C ASN A 110 -6.21 4.51 -8.30
N LYS A 111 -5.93 3.40 -9.01
CA LYS A 111 -6.74 2.95 -10.14
C LYS A 111 -8.19 2.66 -9.73
N LEU A 112 -8.39 1.87 -8.67
CA LEU A 112 -9.72 1.48 -8.20
C LEU A 112 -10.48 2.70 -7.65
N ALA A 113 -9.82 3.62 -6.96
CA ALA A 113 -10.40 4.88 -6.51
C ALA A 113 -10.90 5.73 -7.68
N HIS A 114 -10.10 5.84 -8.75
CA HIS A 114 -10.48 6.55 -9.97
C HIS A 114 -11.71 5.93 -10.64
N ILE A 115 -11.71 4.61 -10.84
CA ILE A 115 -12.86 3.90 -11.43
C ILE A 115 -14.12 4.08 -10.58
N LYS A 116 -14.00 3.95 -9.25
CA LYS A 116 -15.12 4.14 -8.32
C LYS A 116 -15.67 5.56 -8.39
N LYS A 117 -14.80 6.56 -8.50
CA LYS A 117 -15.18 7.97 -8.64
C LYS A 117 -16.00 8.18 -9.92
N LEU A 118 -15.53 7.69 -11.06
CA LEU A 118 -16.23 7.81 -12.34
C LEU A 118 -17.63 7.18 -12.31
N ILE A 119 -17.76 6.00 -11.68
CA ILE A 119 -19.05 5.32 -11.51
C ILE A 119 -19.99 6.17 -10.64
N ALA A 120 -19.48 6.70 -9.52
CA ALA A 120 -20.28 7.54 -8.62
C ALA A 120 -20.73 8.85 -9.27
N GLU A 121 -19.85 9.51 -10.04
CA GLU A 121 -20.17 10.74 -10.79
C GLU A 121 -21.27 10.48 -11.82
N PHE A 122 -21.19 9.37 -12.57
CA PHE A 122 -22.24 8.99 -13.52
C PHE A 122 -23.57 8.69 -12.81
N ASP A 123 -23.54 7.92 -11.71
CA ASP A 123 -24.74 7.59 -10.94
C ASP A 123 -25.44 8.84 -10.40
N GLN A 124 -24.67 9.84 -9.97
CA GLN A 124 -25.19 11.13 -9.51
C GLN A 124 -25.86 11.95 -10.62
N GLN A 125 -25.39 11.83 -11.87
CA GLN A 125 -25.99 12.52 -13.02
C GLN A 125 -27.26 11.84 -13.55
N GLN A 126 -27.49 10.57 -13.19
CA GLN A 126 -28.69 9.80 -13.58
C GLN A 126 -29.80 9.83 -12.51
N LEU A 127 -29.55 10.50 -11.38
CA LEU A 127 -30.52 10.80 -10.31
C LEU A 127 -31.30 12.08 -10.63
#